data_AF-A9GPL1-F1
#
_entry.id   AF-A9GPL1-F1
#
_cell.length_a   1.000
_cell.length_b   1.000
_cell.length_c   1.000
_cell.angle_alpha   90.00
_cell.angle_beta   90.00
_cell.angle_gamma   90.00
#
_symmetry.space_group_name_H-M   'P 1'
#
loop_
_entity.id
_entity.type
_entity.pdbx_description
1 polymer ?
#
loop_
_entity_poly.entity_id
_entity_poly.type
_entity_poly.pdbx_seq_one_letter_code
_entity_poly.pdbx_strand_id
1 'polypeptide(L)'
;MNFRSMLSFALPLLLAACGDPQVGSEYPGEALLTVEGTIVNELSVAPAGPVDAVLVWNTVDGSSDVESFPARAAVTGSFPASFTLSIHEPPKEIALNDFSKEGLVDTRVGIATIEAALDEASAGEGTSLGVDEDHVIVYVESEMAADGFWSNFFGGQVSPGFHVMDVFRREGEVDAELQAAFDACDAAATTEAEHKACYGHDAKSKIRPSAGGSSTTLTVRMAPSQDLTYPDWH
;
A
#
# COMPACT_ATOMS: atom_id res chain seq x y z
N MET A 1 52.65 -16.27 62.10
CA MET A 1 52.14 -16.24 60.71
C MET A 1 51.00 -15.23 60.69
N ASN A 2 51.26 -13.99 60.26
CA ASN A 2 51.08 -13.49 58.88
C ASN A 2 49.58 -13.20 58.61
N PHE A 3 49.10 -12.07 58.09
CA PHE A 3 49.69 -10.88 57.48
C PHE A 3 48.59 -9.78 57.40
N ARG A 4 48.98 -8.52 57.68
CA ARG A 4 48.61 -7.23 57.07
C ARG A 4 47.17 -6.87 56.61
N SER A 5 46.72 -5.74 57.18
CA SER A 5 46.08 -4.54 56.58
C SER A 5 46.25 -4.34 55.06
N MET A 6 45.17 -3.95 54.35
CA MET A 6 45.05 -2.69 53.57
C MET A 6 43.77 -2.65 52.71
N LEU A 7 43.13 -1.47 52.70
CA LEU A 7 42.34 -0.81 51.65
C LEU A 7 41.32 -1.61 50.81
N SER A 8 40.06 -1.18 50.83
CA SER A 8 39.52 -0.46 49.66
C SER A 8 38.21 0.27 49.98
N PHE A 9 38.29 1.60 50.01
CA PHE A 9 37.17 2.50 49.77
C PHE A 9 36.92 2.56 48.25
N ALA A 10 35.69 2.92 47.87
CA ALA A 10 35.21 3.23 46.51
C ALA A 10 34.78 2.02 45.66
N LEU A 11 33.47 1.91 45.40
CA LEU A 11 32.87 2.49 44.19
C LEU A 11 31.33 2.24 44.14
N PRO A 12 30.47 3.16 44.63
CA PRO A 12 29.09 3.24 44.17
C PRO A 12 29.04 4.28 43.06
N LEU A 13 29.54 3.95 41.87
CA LEU A 13 29.29 4.71 40.66
C LEU A 13 28.85 3.72 39.59
N LEU A 14 27.78 4.08 38.88
CA LEU A 14 27.18 3.44 37.69
C LEU A 14 25.75 2.89 37.91
N LEU A 15 24.84 3.72 38.43
CA LEU A 15 23.39 3.55 38.23
C LEU A 15 22.74 4.87 37.77
N ALA A 16 23.45 5.63 36.94
CA ALA A 16 22.94 6.85 36.31
C ALA A 16 23.11 6.81 34.77
N ALA A 17 22.98 5.62 34.18
CA ALA A 17 22.99 5.41 32.73
C ALA A 17 21.69 4.73 32.29
N CYS A 18 20.55 5.23 32.78
CA CYS A 18 19.24 4.94 32.20
C CYS A 18 18.64 6.30 31.86
N GLY A 19 18.57 6.65 30.59
CA GLY A 19 17.65 7.73 30.21
C GLY A 19 17.96 8.54 28.97
N ASP A 20 19.12 8.42 28.35
CA ASP A 20 19.28 9.03 27.02
C ASP A 20 18.64 8.10 25.99
N PRO A 21 17.55 8.52 25.31
CA PRO A 21 17.01 7.73 24.23
C PRO A 21 18.11 7.56 23.18
N GLN A 22 18.47 6.31 22.87
CA GLN A 22 19.49 5.98 21.87
C GLN A 22 19.14 6.45 20.45
N VAL A 23 17.89 6.89 20.26
CA VAL A 23 17.37 7.48 19.04
C VAL A 23 16.83 8.87 19.36
N GLY A 24 17.12 9.83 18.49
CA GLY A 24 16.55 11.18 18.60
C GLY A 24 15.03 11.13 18.46
N SER A 25 14.34 12.17 18.93
CA SER A 25 12.89 12.34 18.78
C SER A 25 12.40 12.38 17.32
N GLU A 26 13.32 12.39 16.36
CA GLU A 26 13.07 12.42 14.92
C GLU A 26 13.05 11.02 14.28
N TYR A 27 13.32 9.95 15.05
CA TYR A 27 13.25 8.59 14.52
C TYR A 27 11.78 8.13 14.45
N PRO A 28 11.25 7.84 13.24
CA PRO A 28 9.84 7.49 13.07
C PRO A 28 9.49 6.06 13.47
N GLY A 29 10.49 5.22 13.80
CA GLY A 29 10.32 3.78 14.00
C GLY A 29 10.81 2.96 12.80
N GLU A 30 10.60 1.65 12.86
CA GLU A 30 10.83 0.75 11.72
C GLU A 30 9.70 0.91 10.69
N ALA A 31 10.05 0.92 9.41
CA ALA A 31 9.06 0.94 8.34
C ALA A 31 8.26 -0.37 8.32
N LEU A 32 6.94 -0.26 8.23
CA LEU A 32 6.02 -1.37 8.03
C LEU A 32 6.10 -1.93 6.60
N LEU A 33 6.44 -1.07 5.63
CA LEU A 33 6.77 -1.44 4.27
C LEU A 33 7.78 -0.44 3.71
N THR A 34 8.80 -0.94 3.01
CA THR A 34 9.66 -0.14 2.15
C THR A 34 9.47 -0.59 0.71
N VAL A 35 9.24 0.36 -0.18
CA VAL A 35 9.03 0.14 -1.60
C VAL A 35 10.11 0.86 -2.37
N GLU A 36 10.71 0.16 -3.33
CA GLU A 36 11.70 0.72 -4.24
C GLU A 36 11.11 0.78 -5.64
N GLY A 37 11.47 1.82 -6.39
CA GLY A 37 10.99 1.95 -7.76
C GLY A 37 11.74 2.99 -8.56
N THR A 38 11.26 3.20 -9.78
CA THR A 38 11.81 4.17 -10.73
C THR A 38 10.68 5.00 -11.34
N ILE A 39 10.87 6.32 -11.38
CA ILE A 39 10.03 7.22 -12.17
C ILE A 39 10.63 7.36 -13.57
N VAL A 40 9.83 7.11 -14.60
CA VAL A 40 10.20 7.29 -16.01
C VAL A 40 9.41 8.46 -16.60
N ASN A 41 10.08 9.33 -17.36
CA ASN A 41 9.45 10.48 -17.98
C ASN A 41 9.20 10.27 -19.48
N GLU A 42 7.93 10.19 -19.86
CA GLU A 42 7.46 10.14 -21.25
C GLU A 42 6.68 11.40 -21.66
N LEU A 43 6.65 12.43 -20.79
CA LEU A 43 6.07 13.72 -21.13
C LEU A 43 6.91 14.41 -22.22
N SER A 44 6.23 15.11 -23.13
CA SER A 44 6.88 15.91 -24.18
C SER A 44 7.72 17.06 -23.63
N VAL A 45 7.38 17.54 -22.43
CA VAL A 45 8.11 18.56 -21.68
C VAL A 45 8.31 18.03 -20.26
N ALA A 46 9.57 17.94 -19.82
CA ALA A 46 9.86 17.55 -18.45
C ALA A 46 9.32 18.59 -17.45
N PRO A 47 8.82 18.16 -16.28
CA PRO A 47 8.38 19.07 -15.24
C PRO A 47 9.51 19.98 -14.80
N ALA A 48 9.20 21.26 -14.55
CA ALA A 48 10.20 22.28 -14.19
C ALA A 48 10.67 22.20 -12.73
N GLY A 49 9.95 21.44 -11.89
CA GLY A 49 10.21 21.27 -10.46
C GLY A 49 10.59 19.85 -10.08
N PRO A 50 10.87 19.60 -8.79
CA PRO A 50 11.01 18.24 -8.27
C PRO A 50 9.72 17.45 -8.52
N VAL A 51 9.88 16.13 -8.62
CA VAL A 51 8.76 15.19 -8.69
C VAL A 51 8.88 14.28 -7.48
N ASP A 52 7.78 14.09 -6.78
CA ASP A 52 7.71 13.19 -5.64
C ASP A 52 7.02 11.90 -6.06
N ALA A 53 7.49 10.76 -5.54
CA ALA A 53 6.70 9.54 -5.48
C ALA A 53 5.79 9.61 -4.26
N VAL A 54 4.48 9.61 -4.47
CA VAL A 54 3.45 9.78 -3.43
C VAL A 54 2.58 8.53 -3.41
N LEU A 55 2.31 8.00 -2.21
CA LEU A 55 1.34 6.93 -2.04
C LEU A 55 -0.05 7.52 -1.86
N VAL A 56 -1.00 7.17 -2.72
CA VAL A 56 -2.37 7.72 -2.75
C VAL A 56 -3.37 6.62 -2.42
N TRP A 57 -4.13 6.76 -1.34
CA TRP A 57 -5.18 5.79 -1.01
C TRP A 57 -6.42 6.00 -1.87
N ASN A 58 -7.00 4.88 -2.30
CA ASN A 58 -8.18 4.80 -3.11
C ASN A 58 -9.32 4.23 -2.26
N THR A 59 -10.47 4.89 -2.31
CA THR A 59 -11.70 4.47 -1.64
C THR A 59 -12.80 4.22 -2.67
N VAL A 60 -13.76 3.35 -2.36
CA VAL A 60 -14.89 3.05 -3.28
C VAL A 60 -15.76 4.26 -3.58
N ASP A 61 -15.84 5.23 -2.68
CA ASP A 61 -16.58 6.47 -2.92
C ASP A 61 -15.81 7.48 -3.80
N GLY A 62 -14.59 7.13 -4.23
CA GLY A 62 -13.74 7.98 -5.05
C GLY A 62 -13.22 9.23 -4.34
N SER A 63 -13.42 9.34 -3.01
CA SER A 63 -12.84 10.41 -2.21
C SER A 63 -11.41 10.04 -1.81
N SER A 64 -10.47 10.26 -2.72
CA SER A 64 -9.05 10.29 -2.38
C SER A 64 -8.76 11.55 -1.57
N ASP A 65 -9.16 11.54 -0.29
CA ASP A 65 -8.89 12.66 0.61
C ASP A 65 -7.37 12.85 0.75
N VAL A 66 -6.91 14.02 0.30
CA VAL A 66 -5.53 14.54 0.34
C VAL A 66 -4.92 14.46 1.75
N GLU A 67 -5.72 14.29 2.80
CA GLU A 67 -5.25 14.18 4.19
C GLU A 67 -4.69 12.80 4.58
N SER A 68 -4.68 11.83 3.66
CA SER A 68 -4.30 10.44 3.97
C SER A 68 -2.92 10.01 3.44
N PHE A 69 -1.94 10.90 3.26
CA PHE A 69 -0.61 10.49 2.76
C PHE A 69 0.38 10.16 3.88
N PRO A 70 0.64 8.88 4.22
CA PRO A 70 1.65 8.55 5.22
C PRO A 70 3.08 8.58 4.67
N ALA A 71 3.27 8.51 3.34
CA ALA A 71 4.60 8.36 2.75
C ALA A 71 4.76 9.14 1.44
N ARG A 72 5.89 9.84 1.34
CA ARG A 72 6.39 10.45 0.10
C ARG A 72 7.91 10.29 -0.01
N ALA A 73 8.42 10.26 -1.23
CA ALA A 73 9.85 10.27 -1.52
C ALA A 73 10.16 11.31 -2.58
N ALA A 74 10.92 12.34 -2.21
CA ALA A 74 11.33 13.37 -3.16
C ALA A 74 12.34 12.83 -4.16
N VAL A 75 12.05 12.97 -5.45
CA VAL A 75 12.92 12.56 -6.54
C VAL A 75 13.51 13.81 -7.19
N THR A 76 14.83 13.92 -7.12
CA THR A 76 15.58 15.04 -7.69
C THR A 76 16.62 14.52 -8.68
N GLY A 77 16.68 15.13 -9.86
CA GLY A 77 17.68 14.79 -10.87
C GLY A 77 17.11 14.61 -12.27
N SER A 78 17.76 13.74 -13.05
CA SER A 78 17.37 13.37 -14.42
C SER A 78 16.59 12.06 -14.42
N PHE A 79 15.56 11.97 -15.26
CA PHE A 79 14.80 10.73 -15.47
C PHE A 79 15.53 9.78 -16.44
N PRO A 80 15.45 8.46 -16.25
CA PRO A 80 14.75 7.75 -15.16
C PRO A 80 15.41 7.98 -13.80
N ALA A 81 14.61 8.12 -12.75
CA ALA A 81 15.09 8.44 -11.41
C ALA A 81 14.52 7.48 -10.37
N SER A 82 15.39 6.91 -9.54
CA SER A 82 14.99 5.93 -8.52
C SER A 82 14.39 6.62 -7.29
N PHE A 83 13.46 5.94 -6.64
CA PHE A 83 12.89 6.35 -5.35
C PHE A 83 12.87 5.18 -4.36
N THR A 84 12.86 5.54 -3.08
CA THR A 84 12.62 4.62 -1.97
C THR A 84 11.56 5.24 -1.08
N LEU A 85 10.41 4.60 -0.97
CA LEU A 85 9.29 5.03 -0.16
C LEU A 85 9.19 4.16 1.10
N SER A 86 9.19 4.77 2.27
CA SER A 86 9.08 4.04 3.55
C SER A 86 7.80 4.43 4.28
N ILE A 87 6.95 3.44 4.53
CA ILE A 87 5.64 3.60 5.19
C ILE A 87 5.80 3.13 6.64
N HIS A 88 5.48 4.01 7.60
CA HIS A 88 5.72 3.74 9.02
C HIS A 88 4.42 3.53 9.81
N GLU A 89 3.28 3.91 9.23
CA GLU A 89 1.97 3.85 9.88
C GLU A 89 0.95 3.20 8.95
N PRO A 90 -0.02 2.44 9.49
CA PRO A 90 -1.19 2.01 8.73
C PRO A 90 -1.97 3.19 8.14
N PRO A 91 -2.78 2.98 7.09
CA PRO A 91 -3.76 3.98 6.66
C PRO A 91 -4.67 4.42 7.81
N LYS A 92 -5.09 5.68 7.77
CA LYS A 92 -6.19 6.18 8.62
C LYS A 92 -7.48 5.42 8.29
N GLU A 93 -8.40 5.32 9.24
CA GLU A 93 -9.67 4.59 9.05
C GLU A 93 -10.49 5.08 7.84
N ILE A 94 -10.42 6.36 7.51
CA ILE A 94 -11.10 6.94 6.34
C ILE A 94 -10.58 6.37 5.00
N ALA A 95 -9.33 5.92 4.95
CA ALA A 95 -8.73 5.31 3.77
C ALA A 95 -8.92 3.78 3.70
N LEU A 96 -9.62 3.20 4.68
CA LEU A 96 -9.96 1.78 4.70
C LEU A 96 -11.33 1.55 4.08
N ASN A 97 -11.37 0.72 3.03
CA ASN A 97 -12.61 0.26 2.43
C ASN A 97 -13.28 -0.74 3.37
N ASP A 98 -14.47 -0.35 3.86
CA ASP A 98 -15.29 -1.09 4.80
C ASP A 98 -16.67 -1.34 4.18
N PHE A 99 -16.96 -2.61 3.89
CA PHE A 99 -18.22 -3.04 3.30
C PHE A 99 -19.23 -3.60 4.33
N SER A 100 -19.03 -3.32 5.61
CA SER A 100 -19.93 -3.78 6.66
C SER A 100 -21.36 -3.23 6.51
N LYS A 101 -21.52 -2.04 5.91
CA LYS A 101 -22.83 -1.42 5.64
C LYS A 101 -23.61 -2.16 4.55
N GLU A 102 -22.90 -2.80 3.63
CA GLU A 102 -23.41 -3.63 2.56
C GLU A 102 -23.77 -5.04 3.07
N GLY A 103 -23.46 -5.34 4.33
CA GLY A 103 -23.68 -6.64 4.97
C GLY A 103 -22.51 -7.61 4.79
N LEU A 104 -21.39 -7.14 4.24
CA LEU A 104 -20.16 -7.91 4.11
C LEU A 104 -19.36 -7.79 5.41
N VAL A 105 -19.48 -8.80 6.28
CA VAL A 105 -18.64 -8.89 7.48
C VAL A 105 -17.31 -9.51 7.08
N ASP A 106 -16.36 -8.66 6.71
CA ASP A 106 -14.99 -9.03 6.33
C ASP A 106 -14.00 -8.03 6.95
N THR A 107 -12.71 -8.22 6.70
CA THR A 107 -11.68 -7.26 7.10
C THR A 107 -11.80 -5.94 6.32
N ARG A 108 -11.28 -4.85 6.90
CA ARG A 108 -11.14 -3.56 6.22
C ARG A 108 -9.83 -3.52 5.44
N VAL A 109 -9.88 -2.95 4.23
CA VAL A 109 -8.73 -2.97 3.32
C VAL A 109 -8.43 -1.58 2.76
N GLY A 110 -7.19 -1.13 2.91
CA GLY A 110 -6.66 0.03 2.20
C GLY A 110 -6.04 -0.40 0.87
N ILE A 111 -6.34 0.31 -0.21
CA ILE A 111 -5.71 0.11 -1.52
C ILE A 111 -5.08 1.43 -1.94
N ALA A 112 -3.81 1.44 -2.33
CA ALA A 112 -3.12 2.65 -2.72
C ALA A 112 -2.34 2.49 -4.04
N THR A 113 -2.32 3.56 -4.81
CA THR A 113 -1.47 3.74 -5.99
C THR A 113 -0.19 4.47 -5.58
N ILE A 114 0.90 4.26 -6.33
CA ILE A 114 2.09 5.11 -6.23
C ILE A 114 2.10 6.03 -7.45
N GLU A 115 2.15 7.33 -7.19
CA GLU A 115 2.01 8.37 -8.20
C GLU A 115 3.21 9.30 -8.23
N ALA A 116 3.53 9.81 -9.42
CA ALA A 116 4.47 10.89 -9.61
C ALA A 116 3.70 12.21 -9.57
N ALA A 117 3.99 13.08 -8.62
CA ALA A 117 3.32 14.36 -8.45
C ALA A 117 4.33 15.49 -8.19
N LEU A 118 3.94 16.75 -8.39
CA LEU A 118 4.81 17.89 -8.02
C LEU A 118 4.87 18.10 -6.50
N ASP A 119 3.78 17.72 -5.84
CA ASP A 119 3.57 17.71 -4.40
C ASP A 119 2.33 16.85 -4.08
N GLU A 120 2.08 16.62 -2.79
CA GLU A 120 0.91 15.90 -2.29
C GLU A 120 -0.43 16.47 -2.79
N ALA A 121 -0.55 17.79 -2.96
CA ALA A 121 -1.79 18.43 -3.37
C ALA A 121 -2.10 18.23 -4.86
N SER A 122 -1.09 17.85 -5.65
CA SER A 122 -1.22 17.51 -7.07
C SER A 122 -1.30 16.00 -7.32
N ALA A 123 -1.18 15.15 -6.29
CA ALA A 123 -1.40 13.72 -6.42
C ALA A 123 -2.89 13.41 -6.60
N GLY A 124 -3.21 12.32 -7.29
CA GLY A 124 -4.57 11.88 -7.60
C GLY A 124 -4.83 11.74 -9.10
N GLU A 125 -5.86 10.95 -9.41
CA GLU A 125 -6.26 10.65 -10.79
C GLU A 125 -6.57 11.94 -11.57
N GLY A 126 -5.89 12.11 -12.70
CA GLY A 126 -6.08 13.24 -13.60
C GLY A 126 -5.36 14.53 -13.19
N THR A 127 -4.80 14.60 -11.98
CA THR A 127 -3.97 15.74 -11.52
C THR A 127 -2.49 15.38 -11.40
N SER A 128 -2.16 14.13 -11.12
CA SER A 128 -0.77 13.69 -11.03
C SER A 128 -0.11 13.58 -12.40
N LEU A 129 1.22 13.53 -12.40
CA LEU A 129 2.03 13.44 -13.62
C LEU A 129 2.15 12.02 -14.14
N GLY A 130 1.89 11.01 -13.30
CA GLY A 130 2.13 9.61 -13.60
C GLY A 130 1.72 8.68 -12.46
N VAL A 131 1.61 7.39 -12.76
CA VAL A 131 1.21 6.34 -11.82
C VAL A 131 1.99 5.05 -12.10
N ASP A 132 2.17 4.19 -11.09
CA ASP A 132 2.48 2.78 -11.33
C ASP A 132 1.21 2.07 -11.80
N GLU A 133 1.20 1.73 -13.09
CA GLU A 133 0.04 1.15 -13.76
C GLU A 133 -0.14 -0.34 -13.45
N ASP A 134 0.89 -1.01 -12.95
CA ASP A 134 0.92 -2.48 -12.85
C ASP A 134 0.85 -2.97 -11.40
N HIS A 135 0.97 -2.07 -10.43
CA HIS A 135 0.97 -2.43 -9.01
C HIS A 135 0.12 -1.51 -8.16
N VAL A 136 -0.37 -2.07 -7.05
CA VAL A 136 -0.94 -1.32 -5.94
C VAL A 136 -0.34 -1.79 -4.63
N ILE A 137 -0.38 -0.93 -3.62
CA ILE A 137 -0.08 -1.27 -2.24
C ILE A 137 -1.41 -1.58 -1.54
N VAL A 138 -1.49 -2.76 -0.94
CA VAL A 138 -2.67 -3.19 -0.17
C VAL A 138 -2.30 -3.28 1.31
N TYR A 139 -3.11 -2.67 2.17
CA TYR A 139 -3.07 -2.87 3.61
C TYR A 139 -4.28 -3.67 4.05
N VAL A 140 -4.03 -4.80 4.69
CA VAL A 140 -5.05 -5.69 5.27
C VAL A 140 -5.07 -5.48 6.78
N GLU A 141 -6.20 -5.04 7.34
CA GLU A 141 -6.26 -4.72 8.77
C GLU A 141 -6.23 -5.95 9.67
N SER A 142 -6.95 -7.01 9.28
CA SER A 142 -7.16 -8.20 10.09
C SER A 142 -7.37 -9.43 9.20
N GLU A 143 -7.45 -10.61 9.82
CA GLU A 143 -7.59 -11.86 9.08
C GLU A 143 -8.82 -11.83 8.15
N MET A 144 -8.62 -12.17 6.88
CA MET A 144 -9.70 -12.25 5.88
C MET A 144 -10.54 -13.50 6.08
N ALA A 145 -11.85 -13.40 5.84
CA ALA A 145 -12.69 -14.59 5.67
C ALA A 145 -12.26 -15.37 4.41
N ALA A 146 -12.34 -16.71 4.44
CA ALA A 146 -11.88 -17.53 3.31
C ALA A 146 -12.70 -17.30 2.03
N ASP A 147 -14.01 -17.14 2.18
CA ASP A 147 -14.97 -16.94 1.09
C ASP A 147 -15.58 -15.52 1.13
N GLY A 148 -14.88 -14.58 1.76
CA GLY A 148 -15.28 -13.18 1.85
C GLY A 148 -15.12 -12.42 0.53
N PHE A 149 -15.65 -11.21 0.48
CA PHE A 149 -15.51 -10.36 -0.70
C PHE A 149 -14.04 -10.13 -1.03
N TRP A 150 -13.22 -9.77 -0.03
CA TRP A 150 -11.81 -9.43 -0.27
C TRP A 150 -10.98 -10.63 -0.67
N SER A 151 -11.23 -11.81 -0.09
CA SER A 151 -10.52 -13.02 -0.50
C SER A 151 -10.86 -13.41 -1.93
N ASN A 152 -12.13 -13.34 -2.33
CA ASN A 152 -12.55 -13.59 -3.71
C ASN A 152 -11.93 -12.57 -4.68
N PHE A 153 -11.90 -11.30 -4.27
CA PHE A 153 -11.30 -10.21 -5.04
C PHE A 153 -9.79 -10.42 -5.25
N PHE A 154 -9.05 -10.77 -4.19
CA PHE A 154 -7.60 -11.03 -4.23
C PHE A 154 -7.22 -12.44 -4.74
N GLY A 155 -8.19 -13.29 -5.07
CA GLY A 155 -7.94 -14.66 -5.52
C GLY A 155 -7.44 -15.59 -4.41
N GLY A 156 -7.71 -15.25 -3.15
CA GLY A 156 -7.32 -15.98 -1.95
C GLY A 156 -7.21 -15.07 -0.73
N GLN A 157 -7.04 -15.65 0.45
CA GLN A 157 -6.78 -14.90 1.67
C GLN A 157 -5.40 -14.26 1.62
N VAL A 158 -5.34 -12.99 2.04
CA VAL A 158 -4.11 -12.23 2.25
C VAL A 158 -3.96 -11.98 3.75
N SER A 159 -2.76 -12.20 4.29
CA SER A 159 -2.51 -12.01 5.73
C SER A 159 -2.59 -10.53 6.13
N PRO A 160 -2.83 -10.20 7.40
CA PRO A 160 -2.76 -8.83 7.88
C PRO A 160 -1.42 -8.15 7.56
N GLY A 161 -1.46 -6.83 7.31
CA GLY A 161 -0.30 -6.01 7.00
C GLY A 161 -0.25 -5.49 5.57
N PHE A 162 0.92 -4.96 5.18
CA PHE A 162 1.16 -4.37 3.87
C PHE A 162 1.63 -5.41 2.84
N HIS A 163 1.12 -5.30 1.62
CA HIS A 163 1.45 -6.15 0.49
C HIS A 163 1.62 -5.32 -0.77
N VAL A 164 2.62 -5.66 -1.59
CA VAL A 164 2.69 -5.20 -2.98
C VAL A 164 1.92 -6.22 -3.82
N MET A 165 1.01 -5.72 -4.64
CA MET A 165 0.13 -6.56 -5.43
C MET A 165 0.20 -6.17 -6.91
N ASP A 166 0.20 -7.18 -7.77
CA ASP A 166 0.12 -7.05 -9.22
C ASP A 166 -1.32 -6.78 -9.64
N VAL A 167 -1.50 -5.86 -10.61
CA VAL A 167 -2.79 -5.48 -11.19
C VAL A 167 -2.93 -6.13 -12.56
N PHE A 168 -3.91 -7.01 -12.68
CA PHE A 168 -4.29 -7.66 -13.93
C PHE A 168 -5.56 -7.03 -14.46
N ARG A 169 -5.43 -6.29 -15.56
CA ARG A 169 -6.57 -5.71 -16.26
C ARG A 169 -7.33 -6.81 -17.00
N ARG A 170 -8.65 -6.75 -16.93
CA ARG A 170 -9.51 -7.55 -17.82
C ARG A 170 -9.49 -6.92 -19.22
N GLU A 171 -8.58 -7.36 -20.08
CA GLU A 171 -8.62 -7.00 -21.50
C GLU A 171 -9.59 -7.93 -22.25
N GLY A 172 -10.71 -7.38 -22.76
CA GLY A 172 -11.59 -8.10 -23.68
C GLY A 172 -12.76 -8.89 -23.06
N GLU A 173 -13.09 -10.03 -23.67
CA GLU A 173 -14.26 -10.88 -23.37
C GLU A 173 -14.19 -11.40 -21.91
N VAL A 174 -15.35 -11.55 -21.27
CA VAL A 174 -15.46 -11.98 -19.86
C VAL A 174 -14.56 -13.18 -19.60
N ASP A 175 -13.65 -13.06 -18.62
CA ASP A 175 -12.79 -14.17 -18.21
C ASP A 175 -13.68 -15.33 -17.76
N ALA A 176 -13.68 -16.40 -18.54
CA ALA A 176 -14.55 -17.55 -18.34
C ALA A 176 -14.29 -18.25 -17.00
N GLU A 177 -13.07 -18.16 -16.46
CA GLU A 177 -12.74 -18.71 -15.14
C GLU A 177 -13.40 -17.87 -14.04
N LEU A 178 -13.31 -16.54 -14.14
CA LEU A 178 -13.95 -15.62 -13.19
C LEU A 178 -15.47 -15.69 -13.26
N GLN A 179 -16.05 -15.79 -14.46
CA GLN A 179 -17.48 -15.97 -14.62
C GLN A 179 -17.93 -17.31 -14.02
N ALA A 180 -17.20 -18.39 -14.26
CA ALA A 180 -17.52 -19.68 -13.66
C ALA A 180 -17.39 -19.64 -12.13
N ALA A 181 -16.42 -18.91 -11.59
CA ALA A 181 -16.27 -18.71 -10.14
C ALA A 181 -17.43 -17.90 -9.57
N PHE A 182 -17.84 -16.81 -10.23
CA PHE A 182 -19.02 -16.03 -9.87
C PHE A 182 -20.28 -16.90 -9.89
N ASP A 183 -20.55 -17.61 -10.99
CA ASP A 183 -21.74 -18.45 -11.16
C ASP A 183 -21.79 -19.57 -10.10
N ALA A 184 -20.64 -20.19 -9.80
CA ALA A 184 -20.54 -21.23 -8.78
C ALA A 184 -20.78 -20.67 -7.37
N CYS A 185 -20.25 -19.49 -7.06
CA CYS A 185 -20.49 -18.80 -5.80
C CYS A 185 -21.96 -18.42 -5.66
N ASP A 186 -22.56 -17.80 -6.68
CA ASP A 186 -23.94 -17.34 -6.69
C ASP A 186 -24.93 -18.50 -6.55
N ALA A 187 -24.64 -19.63 -7.21
CA ALA A 187 -25.45 -20.85 -7.10
C ALA A 187 -25.38 -21.49 -5.71
N ALA A 188 -24.30 -21.28 -4.95
CA ALA A 188 -24.11 -21.82 -3.61
C ALA A 188 -24.62 -20.87 -2.50
N ALA A 189 -24.77 -19.58 -2.81
CA ALA A 189 -25.22 -18.57 -1.86
C ALA A 189 -26.67 -18.83 -1.39
N THR A 190 -26.87 -18.69 -0.08
CA THR A 190 -28.16 -18.89 0.59
C THR A 190 -28.66 -17.61 1.28
N THR A 191 -27.80 -16.60 1.38
CA THR A 191 -28.06 -15.32 2.02
C THR A 191 -27.66 -14.16 1.11
N GLU A 192 -28.25 -12.98 1.33
CA GLU A 192 -27.89 -11.77 0.59
C GLU A 192 -26.42 -11.39 0.77
N ALA A 193 -25.86 -11.61 1.97
CA ALA A 193 -24.46 -11.36 2.24
C ALA A 193 -23.53 -12.27 1.43
N GLU A 194 -23.87 -13.56 1.30
CA GLU A 194 -23.14 -14.51 0.46
C GLU A 194 -23.21 -14.12 -1.01
N HIS A 195 -24.40 -13.74 -1.52
CA HIS A 195 -24.53 -13.24 -2.90
C HIS A 195 -23.65 -11.99 -3.14
N LYS A 196 -23.58 -11.08 -2.17
CA LYS A 196 -22.73 -9.89 -2.29
C LYS A 196 -21.24 -10.21 -2.27
N ALA A 197 -20.81 -11.24 -1.54
CA ALA A 197 -19.42 -11.67 -1.51
C ALA A 197 -18.96 -12.20 -2.88
N CYS A 198 -19.88 -12.77 -3.68
CA CYS A 198 -19.59 -13.25 -5.02
C CYS A 198 -19.17 -12.12 -5.99
N TYR A 199 -19.56 -10.86 -5.74
CA TYR A 199 -19.11 -9.73 -6.57
C TYR A 199 -17.59 -9.52 -6.55
N GLY A 200 -16.86 -10.07 -5.57
CA GLY A 200 -15.39 -10.11 -5.59
C GLY A 200 -14.85 -10.82 -6.85
N HIS A 201 -15.59 -11.77 -7.42
CA HIS A 201 -15.25 -12.43 -8.67
C HIS A 201 -15.47 -11.58 -9.93
N ASP A 202 -16.29 -10.52 -9.89
CA ASP A 202 -16.63 -9.71 -11.07
C ASP A 202 -15.93 -8.33 -11.15
N ALA A 203 -14.97 -8.02 -10.29
CA ALA A 203 -14.22 -6.77 -10.40
C ALA A 203 -13.48 -6.59 -11.75
N LYS A 204 -13.50 -5.35 -12.30
CA LYS A 204 -12.89 -4.98 -13.59
C LYS A 204 -11.39 -5.29 -13.66
N SER A 205 -10.69 -5.10 -12.55
CA SER A 205 -9.29 -5.47 -12.39
C SER A 205 -9.17 -6.55 -11.32
N LYS A 206 -8.20 -7.45 -11.50
CA LYS A 206 -7.82 -8.41 -10.48
C LYS A 206 -6.50 -8.00 -9.86
N ILE A 207 -6.43 -8.12 -8.55
CA ILE A 207 -5.25 -7.80 -7.78
C ILE A 207 -4.74 -9.10 -7.17
N ARG A 208 -3.46 -9.45 -7.35
CA ARG A 208 -2.85 -10.66 -6.76
C ARG A 208 -1.55 -10.31 -6.06
N PRO A 209 -1.13 -11.06 -5.02
CA PRO A 209 0.18 -10.85 -4.42
C PRO A 209 1.29 -10.91 -5.46
N SER A 210 2.13 -9.87 -5.50
CA SER A 210 3.28 -9.85 -6.39
C SER A 210 4.25 -10.98 -6.03
N ALA A 211 4.83 -11.64 -7.03
CA ALA A 211 5.78 -12.73 -6.82
C ALA A 211 7.03 -12.28 -6.03
N GLY A 212 7.43 -11.02 -6.16
CA GLY A 212 8.52 -10.40 -5.39
C GLY A 212 8.14 -9.97 -3.97
N GLY A 213 6.85 -10.00 -3.62
CA GLY A 213 6.34 -9.49 -2.34
C GLY A 213 6.79 -8.05 -2.09
N SER A 214 7.32 -7.77 -0.90
CA SER A 214 7.87 -6.46 -0.56
C SER A 214 9.14 -6.07 -1.33
N SER A 215 9.78 -7.01 -2.02
CA SER A 215 10.97 -6.75 -2.85
C SER A 215 10.63 -6.45 -4.32
N THR A 216 9.34 -6.40 -4.67
CA THR A 216 8.89 -6.00 -6.01
C THR A 216 9.30 -4.55 -6.28
N THR A 217 9.96 -4.33 -7.42
CA THR A 217 10.36 -2.99 -7.87
C THR A 217 9.27 -2.35 -8.70
N LEU A 218 8.88 -1.14 -8.32
CA LEU A 218 7.81 -0.38 -8.96
C LEU A 218 8.31 0.47 -10.13
N THR A 219 7.42 0.76 -11.08
CA THR A 219 7.70 1.67 -12.19
C THR A 219 6.58 2.67 -12.33
N VAL A 220 6.86 3.94 -12.00
CA VAL A 220 5.91 5.04 -12.14
C VAL A 220 6.16 5.72 -13.48
N ARG A 221 5.18 5.64 -14.38
CA ARG A 221 5.29 6.24 -15.70
C ARG A 221 4.65 7.61 -15.70
N MET A 222 5.42 8.65 -15.98
CA MET A 222 4.89 9.99 -16.25
C MET A 222 4.54 10.12 -17.72
N ALA A 223 3.27 10.30 -18.04
CA ALA A 223 2.76 10.45 -19.39
C ALA A 223 1.53 11.37 -19.39
N PRO A 224 1.09 11.87 -20.56
CA PRO A 224 -0.18 12.58 -20.65
C PRO A 224 -1.31 11.76 -20.05
N SER A 225 -2.25 12.40 -19.34
CA SER A 225 -3.28 11.68 -18.56
C SER A 225 -4.14 10.75 -19.39
N GLN A 226 -4.37 11.06 -20.67
CA GLN A 226 -5.12 10.18 -21.58
C GLN A 226 -4.37 8.91 -22.00
N ASP A 227 -3.06 8.87 -21.79
CA ASP A 227 -2.19 7.73 -22.11
C ASP A 227 -1.91 6.86 -20.89
N LEU A 228 -2.24 7.34 -19.68
CA LEU A 228 -2.11 6.61 -18.42
C LEU A 228 -3.34 5.73 -18.18
N THR A 229 -3.11 4.54 -17.64
CA THR A 229 -4.17 3.63 -17.22
C THR A 229 -4.10 3.43 -15.72
N TYR A 230 -4.93 4.14 -14.98
CA TYR A 230 -4.99 3.97 -13.53
C TYR A 230 -5.50 2.57 -13.18
N PRO A 231 -4.95 1.91 -12.14
CA PRO A 231 -5.53 0.71 -11.56
C PRO A 231 -6.97 0.95 -11.07
N ASP A 232 -7.97 0.73 -11.93
CA ASP A 232 -9.40 0.80 -11.58
C ASP A 232 -9.86 -0.55 -11.03
N TRP A 233 -10.06 -0.61 -9.71
CA TRP A 233 -10.52 -1.79 -8.99
C TRP A 233 -12.00 -1.72 -8.59
N HIS A 234 -12.71 -0.65 -8.97
CA HIS A 234 -14.11 -0.40 -8.61
C HIS A 234 -15.11 -0.93 -9.65
#